data_AF-A0A7S4E2M7-F1
#
_entry.id   AF-A0A7S4E2M7-F1
#
_cell.length_a   1.000
_cell.length_b   1.000
_cell.length_c   1.000
_cell.angle_alpha   90.00
_cell.angle_beta   90.00
_cell.angle_gamma   90.00
#
_symmetry.space_group_name_H-M   'P 1'
#
loop_
_entity.id
_entity.type
_entity.pdbx_description
1 polymer ?
#
loop_
_entity_poly.entity_id
_entity_poly.type
_entity_poly.pdbx_seq_one_letter_code
_entity_poly.pdbx_strand_id
1 'polypeptide(L)'
;MLRRLATLLAVAAAELSREFTLPKAVDLSTAKNALVKGDMHRLLSYKSIKTSRESGRVHVNEFRHPIGGATVERCEVLRSGPNQFQMVVTAASREAPFGETFTTRVVVTLRRDANNCVVMGATSSVQWNSAKRPPRILERQIRSAAEKGSVNAYGALAKWLETGGAPVSRTRFRLLRRAVLGVAVGAGALLLRPKAAE
;
A
#
# COMPACT_ATOMS: atom_id res chain seq x y z
N MET A 1 19.45 0.14 47.42
CA MET A 1 20.44 0.55 46.40
C MET A 1 19.98 0.05 45.04
N LEU A 2 20.13 0.90 44.02
CA LEU A 2 19.81 0.75 42.60
C LEU A 2 20.09 -0.63 41.98
N ARG A 3 19.18 -1.05 41.08
CA ARG A 3 19.41 -1.36 39.63
C ARG A 3 18.12 -2.01 39.09
N ARG A 4 17.12 -1.25 38.64
CA ARG A 4 16.95 -0.84 37.23
C ARG A 4 17.66 -1.79 36.24
N LEU A 5 17.00 -2.87 35.83
CA LEU A 5 17.15 -3.36 34.46
C LEU A 5 15.86 -3.00 33.72
N ALA A 6 16.00 -2.00 32.86
CA ALA A 6 14.97 -1.57 31.94
C ALA A 6 14.63 -2.73 31.00
N THR A 7 13.44 -3.30 31.15
CA THR A 7 12.77 -4.01 30.07
C THR A 7 12.54 -2.98 28.96
N LEU A 8 13.49 -2.89 28.05
CA LEU A 8 13.31 -2.27 26.74
C LEU A 8 12.17 -3.04 26.07
N LEU A 9 10.94 -2.55 26.25
CA LEU A 9 9.87 -2.78 25.29
C LEU A 9 10.39 -2.20 23.97
N ALA A 10 10.99 -3.07 23.17
CA ALA A 10 10.94 -2.91 21.73
C ALA A 10 9.46 -2.90 21.38
N VAL A 11 8.88 -1.70 21.32
CA VAL A 11 7.68 -1.47 20.52
C VAL A 11 8.17 -1.67 19.09
N ALA A 12 8.28 -2.93 18.68
CA ALA A 12 8.21 -3.28 17.29
C ALA A 12 6.87 -2.73 16.84
N ALA A 13 6.87 -1.54 16.25
CA ALA A 13 5.80 -1.15 15.37
C ALA A 13 5.70 -2.33 14.41
N ALA A 14 4.67 -3.15 14.58
CA ALA A 14 4.46 -4.33 13.76
C ALA A 14 4.34 -3.84 12.33
N GLU A 15 5.46 -3.84 11.60
CA GLU A 15 5.46 -3.63 10.17
C GLU A 15 4.59 -4.76 9.62
N LEU A 16 3.36 -4.42 9.27
CA LEU A 16 2.39 -5.37 8.77
C LEU A 16 2.87 -5.84 7.39
N SER A 17 3.64 -6.91 7.40
CA SER A 17 4.03 -7.67 6.23
C SER A 17 2.89 -8.59 5.86
N ARG A 18 2.38 -8.44 4.63
CA ARG A 18 1.39 -9.37 4.08
C ARG A 18 1.96 -10.06 2.87
N GLU A 19 1.85 -11.39 2.86
CA GLU A 19 2.21 -12.21 1.72
C GLU A 19 0.96 -12.69 0.97
N PHE A 20 1.06 -12.75 -0.35
CA PHE A 20 0.05 -13.27 -1.27
C PHE A 20 0.73 -14.29 -2.19
N THR A 21 0.33 -15.55 -2.09
CA THR A 21 0.79 -16.58 -3.04
C THR A 21 -0.01 -16.44 -4.32
N LEU A 22 0.68 -16.16 -5.43
CA LEU A 22 0.08 -16.02 -6.75
C LEU A 22 -0.17 -17.41 -7.37
N PRO A 23 -1.15 -17.54 -8.29
CA PRO A 23 -1.38 -18.81 -8.98
C PRO A 23 -0.15 -19.28 -9.74
N LYS A 24 0.00 -20.60 -9.90
CA LYS A 24 1.12 -21.23 -10.66
C LYS A 24 1.26 -20.73 -12.10
N ALA A 25 0.17 -20.26 -12.70
CA ALA A 25 0.18 -19.70 -14.06
C ALA A 25 0.83 -18.31 -14.14
N VAL A 26 0.97 -17.60 -13.00
CA VAL A 26 1.58 -16.27 -12.93
C VAL A 26 3.07 -16.42 -12.64
N ASP A 27 3.89 -16.20 -13.66
CA ASP A 27 5.34 -16.21 -13.50
C ASP A 27 5.87 -14.88 -12.89
N LEU A 28 7.15 -14.91 -12.49
CA LEU A 28 7.79 -13.76 -11.87
C LEU A 28 7.82 -12.53 -12.80
N SER A 29 7.98 -12.76 -14.11
CA SER A 29 8.05 -11.70 -15.11
C SER A 29 6.71 -10.95 -15.23
N THR A 30 5.61 -11.70 -15.25
CA THR A 30 4.24 -11.19 -15.31
C THR A 30 3.91 -10.38 -14.06
N ALA A 31 4.17 -10.92 -12.87
CA ALA A 31 3.95 -10.21 -11.61
C ALA A 31 4.79 -8.92 -11.53
N LYS A 32 6.07 -8.98 -11.92
CA LYS A 32 6.96 -7.82 -11.99
C LYS A 32 6.41 -6.75 -12.93
N ASN A 33 6.00 -7.14 -14.14
CA ASN A 33 5.50 -6.21 -15.13
C ASN A 33 4.22 -5.51 -14.66
N ALA A 34 3.32 -6.23 -14.00
CA ALA A 34 2.09 -5.66 -13.43
C ALA A 34 2.38 -4.62 -12.33
N LEU A 35 3.38 -4.87 -11.47
CA LEU A 35 3.84 -3.92 -10.46
C LEU A 35 4.43 -2.65 -11.10
N VAL A 36 5.37 -2.80 -12.04
CA VAL A 36 6.09 -1.68 -12.65
C VAL A 36 5.19 -0.83 -13.55
N LYS A 37 4.17 -1.42 -14.17
CA LYS A 37 3.18 -0.68 -14.96
C LYS A 37 2.15 0.07 -14.10
N GLY A 38 2.15 -0.14 -12.78
CA GLY A 38 1.16 0.46 -11.90
C GLY A 38 -0.26 -0.02 -12.19
N ASP A 39 -0.42 -1.28 -12.66
CA ASP A 39 -1.75 -1.80 -13.05
C ASP A 39 -2.73 -1.79 -11.87
N MET A 40 -2.23 -1.83 -10.62
CA MET A 40 -3.04 -1.67 -9.42
C MET A 40 -3.88 -0.38 -9.42
N HIS A 41 -3.34 0.74 -9.90
CA HIS A 41 -4.05 2.02 -9.86
C HIS A 41 -5.23 2.03 -10.84
N ARG A 42 -5.05 1.38 -11.99
CA ARG A 42 -6.11 1.19 -13.00
C ARG A 42 -7.22 0.31 -12.44
N LEU A 43 -6.85 -0.80 -11.78
CA LEU A 43 -7.80 -1.70 -11.11
C LEU A 43 -8.61 -0.98 -10.05
N LEU A 44 -7.95 -0.19 -9.21
CA LEU A 44 -8.59 0.59 -8.15
C LEU A 44 -9.40 1.79 -8.69
N SER A 45 -9.49 1.95 -10.01
CA SER A 45 -10.21 3.02 -10.70
C SER A 45 -9.75 4.42 -10.27
N TYR A 46 -8.44 4.57 -10.01
CA TYR A 46 -7.85 5.87 -9.78
C TYR A 46 -7.90 6.69 -11.07
N LYS A 47 -8.03 8.02 -10.93
CA LYS A 47 -8.16 8.92 -12.07
C LYS A 47 -6.80 9.53 -12.45
N SER A 48 -6.68 10.02 -13.68
CA SER A 48 -5.51 10.78 -14.16
C SER A 48 -4.17 10.04 -13.97
N ILE A 49 -4.16 8.72 -14.24
CA ILE A 49 -2.96 7.89 -14.06
C ILE A 49 -1.95 8.23 -15.17
N LYS A 50 -0.81 8.79 -14.78
CA LYS A 50 0.34 9.07 -15.63
C LYS A 50 1.56 8.37 -15.05
N THR A 51 2.24 7.60 -15.88
CA THR A 51 3.50 6.95 -15.50
C THR A 51 4.64 7.56 -16.30
N SER A 52 5.70 7.97 -15.62
CA SER A 52 6.92 8.51 -16.21
C SER A 52 8.14 7.76 -15.69
N ARG A 53 9.26 7.84 -16.40
CA ARG A 53 10.52 7.20 -16.03
C ARG A 53 11.53 8.28 -15.62
N GLU A 54 12.05 8.20 -14.40
CA GLU A 54 13.15 9.07 -13.94
C GLU A 54 14.52 8.46 -14.32
N SER A 55 14.65 7.13 -14.22
CA SER A 55 15.87 6.41 -14.56
C SER A 55 15.59 4.96 -14.94
N GLY A 56 16.63 4.17 -15.26
CA GLY A 56 16.49 2.74 -15.55
C GLY A 56 15.90 1.93 -14.38
N ARG A 57 15.98 2.42 -13.13
CA ARG A 57 15.46 1.75 -11.93
C ARG A 57 14.33 2.49 -11.25
N VAL A 58 14.05 3.74 -11.65
CA VAL A 58 13.08 4.60 -10.97
C VAL A 58 12.01 5.06 -11.95
N HIS A 59 10.76 4.86 -11.57
CA HIS A 59 9.60 5.39 -12.28
C HIS A 59 8.69 6.12 -11.29
N VAL A 60 7.86 7.00 -11.83
CA VAL A 60 6.91 7.80 -11.06
C VAL A 60 5.52 7.52 -11.58
N ASN A 61 4.59 7.26 -10.66
CA ASN A 61 3.17 7.16 -10.94
C ASN A 61 2.47 8.36 -10.31
N GLU A 62 1.90 9.22 -11.16
CA GLU A 62 1.01 10.30 -10.74
C GLU A 62 -0.43 9.83 -10.95
N PHE A 63 -1.27 9.94 -9.92
CA PHE A 63 -2.68 9.58 -10.02
C PHE A 63 -3.51 10.36 -9.00
N ARG A 64 -4.83 10.33 -9.15
CA ARG A 64 -5.76 10.93 -8.18
C ARG A 64 -6.45 9.84 -7.36
N HIS A 65 -6.09 9.75 -6.08
CA HIS A 65 -6.76 8.90 -5.12
C HIS A 65 -8.16 9.46 -4.81
N PRO A 66 -9.23 8.64 -4.76
CA PRO A 66 -10.60 9.13 -4.59
C PRO A 66 -10.82 9.88 -3.27
N ILE A 67 -10.03 9.59 -2.24
CA ILE A 67 -10.11 10.24 -0.92
C ILE A 67 -8.91 11.16 -0.68
N GLY A 68 -7.75 10.85 -1.26
CA GLY A 68 -6.46 11.49 -0.93
C GLY A 68 -6.03 12.56 -1.91
N GLY A 69 -6.84 12.84 -2.94
CA GLY A 69 -6.51 13.84 -3.95
C GLY A 69 -5.37 13.41 -4.86
N ALA A 70 -4.66 14.40 -5.43
CA ALA A 70 -3.47 14.12 -6.24
C ALA A 70 -2.41 13.41 -5.40
N THR A 71 -1.87 12.32 -5.93
CA THR A 71 -0.88 11.46 -5.28
C THR A 71 0.24 11.17 -6.27
N VAL A 72 1.47 11.26 -5.77
CA VAL A 72 2.68 10.92 -6.51
C VAL A 72 3.37 9.76 -5.82
N GLU A 73 3.57 8.67 -6.54
CA GLU A 73 4.35 7.53 -6.12
C GLU A 73 5.67 7.50 -6.86
N ARG A 74 6.77 7.52 -6.11
CA ARG A 74 8.11 7.22 -6.63
C ARG A 74 8.43 5.76 -6.37
N CYS A 75 8.62 5.00 -7.44
CA CYS A 75 8.82 3.56 -7.41
C CYS A 75 10.25 3.23 -7.84
N GLU A 76 11.04 2.69 -6.92
CA GLU A 76 12.46 2.37 -7.10
C GLU A 76 12.71 0.87 -7.02
N VAL A 77 13.22 0.30 -8.10
CA VAL A 77 13.61 -1.11 -8.17
C VAL A 77 14.96 -1.30 -7.48
N LEU A 78 14.95 -1.97 -6.33
CA LEU A 78 16.16 -2.29 -5.56
C LEU A 78 16.85 -3.56 -6.05
N ARG A 79 16.06 -4.54 -6.50
CA ARG A 79 16.56 -5.83 -6.97
C ARG A 79 15.68 -6.39 -8.08
N SER A 80 16.30 -6.91 -9.13
CA SER A 80 15.60 -7.60 -10.21
C SER A 80 16.49 -8.73 -10.73
N GLY A 81 16.15 -9.96 -10.38
CA GLY A 81 16.84 -11.18 -10.81
C GLY A 81 15.85 -12.29 -11.20
N PRO A 82 16.35 -13.48 -11.55
CA PRO A 82 15.51 -14.58 -12.05
C PRO A 82 14.56 -15.17 -11.00
N ASN A 83 14.92 -15.05 -9.71
CA ASN A 83 14.20 -15.65 -8.59
C ASN A 83 13.60 -14.64 -7.61
N GLN A 84 13.97 -13.36 -7.75
CA GLN A 84 13.58 -12.32 -6.81
C GLN A 84 13.45 -10.96 -7.49
N PHE A 85 12.44 -10.22 -7.09
CA PHE A 85 12.27 -8.80 -7.40
C PHE A 85 11.95 -8.04 -6.13
N GLN A 86 12.48 -6.83 -5.98
CA GLN A 86 12.19 -5.94 -4.87
C GLN A 86 12.08 -4.50 -5.36
N MET A 87 11.04 -3.81 -4.91
CA MET A 87 10.76 -2.42 -5.22
C MET A 87 10.34 -1.67 -3.95
N VAL A 88 10.77 -0.42 -3.84
CA VAL A 88 10.29 0.52 -2.83
C VAL A 88 9.37 1.52 -3.50
N VAL A 89 8.18 1.69 -2.96
CA VAL A 89 7.21 2.71 -3.38
C VAL A 89 7.11 3.75 -2.29
N THR A 90 7.38 5.00 -2.62
CA THR A 90 7.17 6.14 -1.72
C THR A 90 6.04 6.99 -2.26
N ALA A 91 4.91 7.01 -1.55
CA ALA A 91 3.70 7.73 -1.92
C ALA A 91 3.56 9.02 -1.12
N ALA A 92 3.37 10.13 -1.82
CA ALA A 92 3.04 11.43 -1.26
C ALA A 92 1.62 11.84 -1.69
N SER A 93 0.73 12.02 -0.73
CA SER A 93 -0.65 12.48 -0.94
C SER A 93 -0.87 13.78 -0.17
N ARG A 94 -0.39 14.90 -0.72
CA ARG A 94 -0.36 16.21 -0.05
C ARG A 94 -1.74 16.73 0.36
N GLU A 95 -2.77 16.42 -0.43
CA GLU A 95 -4.16 16.80 -0.17
C GLU A 95 -4.85 15.92 0.89
N ALA A 96 -4.23 14.82 1.33
CA ALA A 96 -4.78 14.00 2.42
C ALA A 96 -4.65 14.73 3.78
N PRO A 97 -5.48 14.40 4.78
CA PRO A 97 -5.29 14.89 6.13
C PRO A 97 -3.86 14.62 6.62
N PHE A 98 -3.15 15.67 7.03
CA PHE A 98 -1.73 15.64 7.42
C PHE A 98 -0.75 15.24 6.31
N GLY A 99 -1.16 15.25 5.03
CA GLY A 99 -0.38 14.78 3.88
C GLY A 99 0.93 15.52 3.64
N GLU A 100 1.07 16.75 4.15
CA GLU A 100 2.34 17.50 4.13
C GLU A 100 3.35 17.01 5.18
N THR A 101 2.91 16.24 6.18
CA THR A 101 3.74 15.84 7.33
C THR A 101 4.31 14.43 7.21
N PHE A 102 3.81 13.62 6.28
CA PHE A 102 4.23 12.23 6.13
C PHE A 102 4.20 11.75 4.67
N THR A 103 4.95 10.69 4.41
CA THR A 103 4.88 9.86 3.21
C THR A 103 4.62 8.42 3.61
N THR A 104 3.95 7.68 2.72
CA THR A 104 3.80 6.23 2.88
C THR A 104 4.92 5.54 2.13
N ARG A 105 5.64 4.64 2.79
CA ARG A 105 6.69 3.81 2.18
C ARG A 105 6.26 2.36 2.19
N VAL A 106 6.22 1.73 1.02
CA VAL A 106 5.93 0.32 0.86
C VAL A 106 7.12 -0.39 0.23
N VAL A 107 7.58 -1.47 0.87
CA VAL A 107 8.53 -2.41 0.28
C VAL A 107 7.74 -3.57 -0.30
N VAL A 108 7.85 -3.77 -1.60
CA VAL A 108 7.21 -4.87 -2.32
C VAL A 108 8.28 -5.86 -2.73
N THR A 109 8.05 -7.14 -2.44
CA THR A 109 8.92 -8.25 -2.81
C THR A 109 8.14 -9.26 -3.63
N LEU A 110 8.79 -9.81 -4.65
CA LEU A 110 8.34 -11.02 -5.33
C LEU A 110 9.45 -12.05 -5.19
N ARG A 111 9.12 -13.26 -4.77
CA ARG A 111 10.06 -14.38 -4.66
C ARG A 111 9.38 -15.68 -5.09
N ARG A 112 10.14 -16.65 -5.58
CA ARG A 112 9.61 -18.01 -5.74
C ARG A 112 9.65 -18.72 -4.39
N ASP A 113 8.60 -19.47 -4.06
CA ASP A 113 8.61 -20.40 -2.93
C ASP A 113 9.17 -21.78 -3.33
N ALA A 114 9.17 -22.73 -2.39
CA ALA A 114 9.63 -24.10 -2.62
C ALA A 114 8.81 -24.86 -3.68
N ASN A 115 7.58 -24.40 -3.98
CA ASN A 115 6.68 -25.00 -4.96
C ASN A 115 6.76 -24.29 -6.33
N ASN A 116 7.75 -23.41 -6.53
CA ASN A 116 7.88 -22.53 -7.69
C ASN A 116 6.71 -21.54 -7.89
N CYS A 117 5.85 -21.35 -6.89
CA CYS A 117 4.83 -20.31 -6.92
C CYS A 117 5.49 -18.96 -6.61
N VAL A 118 5.01 -17.89 -7.27
CA VAL A 118 5.45 -16.53 -6.93
C VAL A 118 4.70 -16.07 -5.68
N VAL A 119 5.44 -15.67 -4.65
CA VAL A 119 4.91 -15.04 -3.44
C VAL A 119 5.19 -13.55 -3.51
N MET A 120 4.14 -12.75 -3.41
CA MET A 120 4.21 -11.30 -3.31
C MET A 120 4.10 -10.87 -1.85
N GLY A 121 5.17 -10.30 -1.30
CA GLY A 121 5.18 -9.66 0.02
C GLY A 121 5.07 -8.14 -0.10
N ALA A 122 4.24 -7.52 0.72
CA ALA A 122 4.17 -6.06 0.86
C ALA A 122 4.29 -5.66 2.33
N THR A 123 5.22 -4.77 2.61
CA THR A 123 5.48 -4.21 3.96
C THR A 123 5.31 -2.71 3.90
N SER A 124 4.35 -2.16 4.66
CA SER A 124 4.04 -0.73 4.65
C SER A 124 4.51 -0.04 5.92
N SER A 125 4.95 1.21 5.79
CA SER A 125 5.43 2.06 6.88
C SER A 125 5.12 3.53 6.58
N VAL A 126 4.99 4.34 7.63
CA VAL A 126 4.82 5.80 7.52
C VAL A 126 6.15 6.47 7.87
N GLN A 127 6.63 7.31 6.97
CA GLN A 127 7.79 8.18 7.17
C GLN A 127 7.32 9.59 7.51
N TRP A 128 7.77 10.13 8.64
CA TRP A 128 7.44 11.48 9.05
C TRP A 128 8.45 12.46 8.45
N ASN A 129 7.96 13.36 7.61
CA ASN A 129 8.77 14.38 6.93
C ASN A 129 8.88 15.67 7.75
N SER A 130 8.04 15.83 8.77
CA SER A 130 7.99 17.00 9.63
C SER A 130 8.23 16.65 11.09
N ALA A 131 8.92 17.57 11.80
CA ALA A 131 9.04 17.53 13.26
C ALA A 131 7.70 17.79 13.97
N LYS A 132 6.78 18.52 13.32
CA LYS A 132 5.43 18.77 13.82
C LYS A 132 4.54 17.55 13.55
N ARG A 133 4.65 16.56 14.44
CA ARG A 133 3.85 15.33 14.37
C ARG A 133 2.46 15.53 14.95
N PRO A 134 1.44 14.86 14.40
CA PRO A 134 0.13 14.84 15.03
C PRO A 134 0.19 14.13 16.39
N PRO A 135 -0.79 14.38 17.28
CA PRO A 135 -0.94 13.63 18.52
C PRO A 135 -0.86 12.12 18.30
N ARG A 136 -0.29 11.37 19.26
CA ARG A 136 -0.01 9.93 19.12
C ARG A 136 -1.22 9.08 18.68
N ILE A 137 -2.43 9.46 19.07
CA ILE A 137 -3.67 8.77 18.65
C ILE A 137 -3.88 8.89 17.14
N LEU A 138 -3.73 10.11 16.61
CA LEU A 138 -3.80 10.39 15.18
C LEU A 138 -2.63 9.76 14.42
N GLU A 139 -1.42 9.75 15.00
CA GLU A 139 -0.26 9.05 14.43
C GLU A 139 -0.57 7.57 14.18
N ARG A 140 -1.15 6.89 15.17
CA ARG A 140 -1.55 5.48 15.05
C ARG A 140 -2.64 5.27 14.00
N GLN A 141 -3.60 6.19 13.91
CA GLN A 141 -4.66 6.13 12.90
C GLN A 141 -4.09 6.29 11.49
N ILE A 142 -3.16 7.23 11.28
CA ILE A 142 -2.47 7.43 9.99
C ILE A 142 -1.68 6.18 9.60
N ARG A 143 -0.91 5.60 10.53
CA ARG A 143 -0.18 4.34 10.28
C ARG A 143 -1.13 3.21 9.87
N SER A 144 -2.19 2.99 10.64
CA SER A 144 -3.18 1.95 10.33
C SER A 144 -3.87 2.18 8.98
N ALA A 145 -4.16 3.43 8.62
CA ALA A 145 -4.76 3.77 7.34
C ALA A 145 -3.80 3.51 6.17
N ALA A 146 -2.53 3.92 6.31
CA ALA A 146 -1.49 3.66 5.31
C ALA A 146 -1.27 2.15 5.10
N GLU A 147 -1.15 1.40 6.19
CA GLU A 147 -1.02 -0.06 6.17
C GLU A 147 -2.18 -0.74 5.46
N LYS A 148 -3.43 -0.43 5.85
CA LYS A 148 -4.64 -0.98 5.22
C LYS A 148 -4.73 -0.60 3.74
N GLY A 149 -4.39 0.65 3.40
CA GLY A 149 -4.37 1.13 2.02
C GLY A 149 -3.43 0.31 1.15
N SER A 150 -2.20 0.10 1.61
CA SER A 150 -1.22 -0.74 0.91
C SER A 150 -1.70 -2.18 0.78
N VAL A 151 -2.11 -2.83 1.88
CA VAL A 151 -2.59 -4.23 1.85
C VAL A 151 -3.76 -4.41 0.87
N ASN A 152 -4.70 -3.46 0.85
CA ASN A 152 -5.83 -3.51 -0.07
C ASN A 152 -5.38 -3.37 -1.53
N ALA A 153 -4.43 -2.47 -1.82
CA ALA A 153 -3.94 -2.27 -3.19
C ALA A 153 -3.22 -3.51 -3.73
N TYR A 154 -2.26 -4.05 -2.96
CA TYR A 154 -1.51 -5.23 -3.37
C TYR A 154 -2.36 -6.52 -3.33
N GLY A 155 -3.32 -6.62 -2.42
CA GLY A 155 -4.29 -7.72 -2.42
C GLY A 155 -5.24 -7.68 -3.61
N ALA A 156 -5.65 -6.50 -4.06
CA ALA A 156 -6.44 -6.35 -5.29
C ALA A 156 -5.62 -6.73 -6.53
N LEU A 157 -4.33 -6.36 -6.56
CA LEU A 157 -3.43 -6.78 -7.63
C LEU A 157 -3.25 -8.30 -7.67
N ALA A 158 -3.02 -8.95 -6.53
CA ALA A 158 -2.90 -10.40 -6.42
C ALA A 158 -4.15 -11.11 -6.99
N LYS A 159 -5.35 -10.68 -6.56
CA LYS A 159 -6.62 -11.23 -7.06
C LYS A 159 -6.84 -10.97 -8.56
N TRP A 160 -6.39 -9.85 -9.09
CA TRP A 160 -6.49 -9.60 -10.52
C TRP A 160 -5.56 -10.52 -11.33
N LEU A 161 -4.35 -10.75 -10.82
CA LEU A 161 -3.41 -11.73 -11.39
C LEU A 161 -3.97 -13.15 -11.34
N GLU A 162 -4.75 -13.50 -10.30
CA GLU A 162 -5.50 -14.78 -10.25
C GLU A 162 -6.45 -14.97 -11.43
N THR A 163 -7.02 -13.88 -11.95
CA THR A 163 -7.95 -13.92 -13.09
C THR A 163 -7.26 -13.82 -14.47
N GLY A 164 -5.93 -14.00 -14.53
CA GLY A 164 -5.16 -13.90 -15.78
C GLY A 164 -5.08 -12.47 -16.33
N GLY A 165 -5.26 -11.46 -15.47
CA GLY A 165 -5.26 -10.07 -15.91
C GLY A 165 -6.52 -9.64 -16.68
N ALA A 166 -7.55 -10.49 -16.75
CA ALA A 166 -8.82 -10.12 -17.36
C ALA A 166 -9.45 -8.97 -16.56
N PRO A 167 -10.08 -7.97 -17.22
CA PRO A 167 -10.82 -6.95 -16.49
C PRO A 167 -11.96 -7.60 -15.73
N VAL A 168 -11.83 -7.70 -14.41
CA VAL A 168 -12.91 -8.15 -13.53
C VAL A 168 -14.06 -7.16 -13.76
N SER A 169 -15.22 -7.65 -14.21
CA SER A 169 -16.35 -6.77 -14.54
C SER A 169 -16.57 -5.74 -13.44
N ARG A 170 -16.83 -4.48 -13.82
CA ARG A 170 -16.99 -3.34 -12.88
C ARG A 170 -17.92 -3.67 -11.70
N THR A 171 -18.89 -4.56 -11.91
CA THR A 171 -19.84 -5.05 -10.91
C THR A 171 -19.21 -5.97 -9.87
N ARG A 172 -18.40 -6.96 -10.28
CA ARG A 172 -17.67 -7.86 -9.35
C ARG A 172 -16.58 -7.11 -8.58
N PHE A 173 -15.91 -6.15 -9.23
CA PHE A 173 -14.96 -5.28 -8.54
C PHE A 173 -15.65 -4.31 -7.57
N ARG A 174 -16.85 -3.79 -7.88
CA ARG A 174 -17.66 -3.02 -6.91
C ARG A 174 -18.04 -3.83 -5.69
N LEU A 175 -18.35 -5.11 -5.84
CA LEU A 175 -18.63 -6.03 -4.73
C LEU A 175 -17.38 -6.28 -3.88
N LEU A 176 -16.23 -6.56 -4.51
CA LEU A 176 -14.93 -6.67 -3.82
C LEU A 176 -14.56 -5.35 -3.11
N ARG A 177 -14.73 -4.22 -3.79
CA ARG A 177 -14.49 -2.87 -3.27
C ARG A 177 -15.45 -2.52 -2.13
N ARG A 178 -16.71 -2.98 -2.14
CA ARG A 178 -17.66 -2.80 -1.03
C ARG A 178 -17.32 -3.68 0.16
N ALA A 179 -16.88 -4.91 -0.05
CA ALA A 179 -16.37 -5.76 1.02
C ALA A 179 -15.11 -5.15 1.68
N VAL A 180 -14.26 -4.50 0.88
CA VAL A 180 -13.03 -3.84 1.34
C VAL A 180 -13.28 -2.44 1.94
N LEU A 181 -14.20 -1.65 1.38
CA LEU A 181 -14.57 -0.31 1.89
C LEU A 181 -15.55 -0.36 3.07
N GLY A 182 -16.41 -1.38 3.19
CA GLY A 182 -17.30 -1.55 4.34
C GLY A 182 -16.53 -1.64 5.66
N VAL A 183 -15.31 -2.16 5.62
CA VAL A 183 -14.38 -2.20 6.75
C VAL A 183 -13.71 -0.82 7.01
N ALA A 184 -13.59 0.03 5.98
CA ALA A 184 -13.01 1.38 6.11
C ALA A 184 -14.03 2.42 6.59
N VAL A 185 -15.31 2.29 6.18
CA VAL A 185 -16.39 3.21 6.60
C VAL A 185 -16.76 3.00 8.08
N GLY A 186 -16.62 1.79 8.62
CA GLY A 186 -16.78 1.54 10.07
C GLY A 186 -15.81 2.34 10.95
N ALA A 187 -14.62 2.68 10.43
CA ALA A 187 -13.67 3.54 11.14
C ALA A 187 -13.93 5.04 10.90
N GLY A 188 -14.53 5.41 9.77
CA GLY A 188 -14.93 6.80 9.46
C GLY A 188 -16.21 7.25 10.19
N ALA A 189 -17.13 6.33 10.49
CA ALA A 189 -18.35 6.63 11.25
C ALA A 189 -18.07 6.98 12.72
N LEU A 190 -16.92 6.58 13.27
CA LEU A 190 -16.46 6.99 14.61
C LEU A 190 -15.90 8.42 14.65
N LEU A 191 -15.73 9.09 13.50
CA LEU A 191 -15.26 10.48 13.41
C LEU A 191 -16.39 11.50 13.15
N LEU A 192 -17.63 11.05 12.97
CA LEU A 192 -18.79 11.92 12.75
C LEU A 192 -19.95 11.52 13.67
N ARG A 193 -19.76 11.68 15.00
CA ARG A 193 -20.93 12.03 15.83
C ARG A 193 -21.15 13.53 15.66
N PRO A 194 -22.24 14.00 15.04
CA PRO A 194 -22.64 15.38 15.23
C PRO A 194 -22.89 15.56 16.73
N LYS A 195 -22.23 16.57 17.32
CA LYS A 195 -22.63 17.12 18.61
C LYS A 195 -24.10 17.49 18.45
N ALA A 196 -24.98 16.83 19.20
CA ALA A 196 -26.34 17.32 19.37
C ALA A 196 -26.23 18.75 19.91
N ALA A 197 -26.87 19.68 19.21
CA ALA A 197 -27.03 21.05 19.65
C ALA A 197 -27.82 21.08 20.97
N GLU A 198 -27.49 22.06 21.81
CA GLU A 198 -28.27 22.48 22.98
C GLU A 198 -29.77 22.66 22.68
#